data_AF-A0A7C9MAG4-F1
#
_entry.id   AF-A0A7C9MAG4-F1
#
_cell.length_a   1.000
_cell.length_b   1.000
_cell.length_c   1.000
_cell.angle_alpha   90.00
_cell.angle_beta   90.00
_cell.angle_gamma   90.00
#
_symmetry.space_group_name_H-M   'P 1'
#
loop_
_entity.id
_entity.type
_entity.pdbx_description
1 polymer ?
#
loop_
_entity_poly.entity_id
_entity_poly.type
_entity_poly.pdbx_seq_one_letter_code
_entity_poly.pdbx_strand_id
1 'polypeptide(L)'
;MATRKLRPIKKKKPYTDASDEEKVARNWTKTLGLFERGEYSASTLRAAITLELMVNFAIREELVVEKGLPLEFVDKLLKDANGITRKYQGIFLPIMLEYEEHDELKTLWNSHIKKVNERRNRIAHGGEFDNKKAVKELLQMAHHVLERIVVIFGSTQTFRAPG
;
A
#
# COMPACT_ATOMS: atom_id res chain seq x y z
N MET A 1 -26.83 26.17 35.59
CA MET A 1 -25.89 25.04 35.39
C MET A 1 -25.62 24.88 33.90
N ALA A 2 -24.38 25.03 33.45
CA ALA A 2 -24.04 24.89 32.03
C ALA A 2 -23.97 23.40 31.65
N THR A 3 -24.92 22.93 30.82
CA THR A 3 -24.95 21.58 30.28
C THR A 3 -23.81 21.41 29.26
N ARG A 4 -22.77 20.66 29.64
CA ARG A 4 -21.68 20.30 28.72
C ARG A 4 -22.24 19.41 27.61
N LYS A 5 -22.17 19.85 26.35
CA LYS A 5 -22.49 19.00 25.19
C LYS A 5 -21.28 18.11 24.88
N LEU A 6 -21.50 16.80 24.80
CA LEU A 6 -20.49 15.86 24.31
C LEU A 6 -20.18 16.16 22.84
N ARG A 7 -18.90 16.15 22.48
CA ARG A 7 -18.47 16.32 21.09
C ARG A 7 -19.07 15.16 20.26
N PRO A 8 -19.72 15.43 19.12
CA PRO A 8 -20.28 14.36 18.29
C PRO A 8 -19.15 13.45 17.83
N ILE A 9 -19.24 12.16 18.16
CA ILE A 9 -18.31 11.15 17.66
C ILE A 9 -18.67 10.92 16.19
N LYS A 10 -17.84 11.43 15.28
CA LYS A 10 -17.97 11.13 13.85
C LYS A 10 -17.71 9.63 13.67
N LYS A 11 -18.76 8.84 13.45
CA LYS A 11 -18.64 7.40 13.20
C LYS A 11 -17.76 7.21 11.97
N LYS A 12 -16.62 6.54 12.14
CA LYS A 12 -15.74 6.19 11.01
C LYS A 12 -16.48 5.19 10.12
N LYS A 13 -16.46 5.44 8.81
CA LYS A 13 -16.95 4.51 7.78
C LYS A 13 -16.30 3.13 8.00
N PRO A 14 -17.08 2.02 8.00
CA PRO A 14 -16.54 0.67 8.11
C PRO A 14 -15.41 0.42 7.11
N TYR A 15 -14.45 -0.43 7.47
CA TYR A 15 -13.28 -0.68 6.61
C TYR A 15 -13.67 -1.35 5.29
N THR A 16 -14.68 -2.22 5.31
CA THR A 16 -15.22 -2.91 4.13
C THR A 16 -15.69 -1.93 3.07
N ASP A 17 -16.32 -0.86 3.52
CA ASP A 17 -16.99 0.12 2.66
C ASP A 17 -16.00 1.18 2.15
N ALA A 18 -14.81 1.26 2.74
CA ALA A 18 -13.79 2.25 2.39
C ALA A 18 -13.32 2.08 0.93
N SER A 19 -13.03 3.19 0.25
CA SER A 19 -12.37 3.15 -1.07
C SER A 19 -10.98 2.52 -0.95
N ASP A 20 -10.38 2.16 -2.08
CA ASP A 20 -9.05 1.56 -2.07
C ASP A 20 -7.99 2.54 -1.51
N GLU A 21 -8.04 3.81 -1.91
CA GLU A 21 -7.18 4.86 -1.36
C GLU A 21 -7.36 5.03 0.15
N GLU A 22 -8.61 5.04 0.62
CA GLU A 22 -8.91 5.10 2.07
C GLU A 22 -8.32 3.89 2.80
N LYS A 23 -8.39 2.69 2.19
CA LYS A 23 -7.81 1.46 2.75
C LYS A 23 -6.30 1.55 2.82
N VAL A 24 -5.64 2.06 1.78
CA VAL A 24 -4.19 2.30 1.76
C VAL A 24 -3.81 3.30 2.86
N ALA A 25 -4.48 4.45 2.94
CA ALA A 25 -4.20 5.50 3.93
C ALA A 25 -4.39 5.02 5.38
N ARG A 26 -5.45 4.26 5.64
CA ARG A 26 -5.70 3.66 6.96
C ARG A 26 -4.63 2.64 7.33
N ASN A 27 -4.19 1.80 6.39
CA ASN A 27 -3.11 0.85 6.64
C ASN A 27 -1.77 1.56 6.84
N TRP A 28 -1.47 2.60 6.05
CA TRP A 28 -0.27 3.41 6.23
C TRP A 28 -0.22 4.08 7.60
N THR A 29 -1.33 4.68 8.04
CA THR A 29 -1.45 5.27 9.39
C THR A 29 -1.16 4.21 10.46
N LYS A 30 -1.70 2.99 10.29
CA LYS A 30 -1.46 1.88 11.21
C LYS A 30 -0.01 1.40 11.18
N THR A 31 0.62 1.34 10.01
CA THR A 31 2.04 1.02 9.83
C THR A 31 2.90 1.96 10.67
N LEU A 32 2.72 3.27 10.50
CA LEU A 32 3.53 4.23 11.23
C LEU A 32 3.27 4.19 12.74
N GLY A 33 2.02 3.97 13.16
CA GLY A 33 1.71 3.81 14.58
C GLY A 33 2.38 2.57 15.20
N LEU A 34 2.55 1.47 14.44
CA LEU A 34 3.31 0.30 14.90
C LEU A 34 4.79 0.66 15.08
N PHE A 35 5.38 1.34 14.09
CA PHE A 35 6.75 1.82 14.17
C PHE A 35 6.99 2.73 15.39
N GLU A 36 6.11 3.70 15.63
CA GLU A 36 6.18 4.64 16.77
C GLU A 36 6.15 3.92 18.13
N ARG A 37 5.45 2.78 18.22
CA ARG A 37 5.39 1.96 19.44
C ARG A 37 6.55 0.98 19.59
N GLY A 38 7.50 0.94 18.64
CA GLY A 38 8.60 -0.01 18.65
C GLY A 38 8.26 -1.40 18.13
N GLU A 39 7.06 -1.58 17.54
CA GLU A 39 6.58 -2.84 16.97
C GLU A 39 7.16 -3.04 15.56
N TYR A 40 8.47 -3.14 15.46
CA TYR A 40 9.23 -3.04 14.21
C TYR A 40 8.87 -4.15 13.21
N SER A 41 8.88 -5.42 13.62
CA SER A 41 8.50 -6.53 12.74
C SER A 41 7.07 -6.39 12.22
N ALA A 42 6.12 -6.04 13.09
CA ALA A 42 4.73 -5.84 12.71
C ALA A 42 4.55 -4.64 11.77
N SER A 43 5.32 -3.57 11.97
CA SER A 43 5.39 -2.44 11.06
C SER A 43 5.86 -2.85 9.67
N THR A 44 6.93 -3.65 9.57
CA THR A 44 7.41 -4.18 8.28
C THR A 44 6.35 -5.02 7.57
N LEU A 45 5.69 -5.94 8.28
CA LEU A 45 4.59 -6.74 7.72
C LEU A 45 3.46 -5.83 7.19
N ARG A 46 3.09 -4.81 7.97
CA ARG A 46 2.02 -3.88 7.58
C ARG A 46 2.41 -3.01 6.39
N ALA A 47 3.66 -2.55 6.32
CA ALA A 47 4.17 -1.78 5.18
C ALA A 47 4.05 -2.57 3.86
N ALA A 48 4.40 -3.86 3.87
CA ALA A 48 4.25 -4.72 2.70
C ALA A 48 2.77 -4.90 2.30
N ILE A 49 1.87 -5.06 3.27
CA ILE A 49 0.41 -5.11 3.01
C ILE A 49 -0.07 -3.78 2.41
N THR A 50 0.38 -2.64 2.93
CA THR A 50 0.02 -1.32 2.41
C THR A 50 0.45 -1.15 0.95
N LEU A 51 1.66 -1.59 0.59
CA LEU A 51 2.11 -1.59 -0.81
C LEU A 51 1.26 -2.49 -1.68
N GLU A 52 0.91 -3.68 -1.21
CA GLU A 52 0.04 -4.57 -1.99
C GLU A 52 -1.35 -3.97 -2.24
N LEU A 53 -1.91 -3.28 -1.24
CA LEU A 53 -3.16 -2.54 -1.41
C LEU A 53 -3.02 -1.37 -2.41
N MET A 54 -1.88 -0.67 -2.40
CA MET A 54 -1.61 0.40 -3.37
C MET A 54 -1.52 -0.15 -4.80
N VAL A 55 -0.94 -1.34 -4.97
CA VAL A 55 -0.89 -2.01 -6.28
C VAL A 55 -2.27 -2.47 -6.72
N ASN A 56 -3.11 -2.96 -5.80
CA ASN A 56 -4.51 -3.27 -6.13
C ASN A 56 -5.27 -2.02 -6.59
N PHE A 57 -5.05 -0.88 -5.93
CA PHE A 57 -5.61 0.42 -6.34
C PHE A 57 -5.19 0.74 -7.77
N ALA A 58 -3.89 0.80 -8.06
CA ALA A 58 -3.37 1.12 -9.39
C ALA A 58 -3.91 0.19 -10.49
N ILE A 59 -3.98 -1.13 -10.22
CA ILE A 59 -4.56 -2.09 -11.16
C ILE A 59 -6.04 -1.83 -11.41
N ARG A 60 -6.81 -1.45 -10.39
CA ARG A 60 -8.24 -1.16 -10.55
C ARG A 60 -8.49 0.16 -11.24
N GLU A 61 -7.70 1.20 -10.97
CA GLU A 61 -7.77 2.44 -11.74
C GLU A 61 -7.55 2.13 -13.23
N GLU A 62 -6.47 1.42 -13.57
CA GLU A 62 -6.17 1.11 -14.96
C GLU A 62 -7.20 0.18 -15.63
N LEU A 63 -7.56 -0.92 -14.97
CA LEU A 63 -8.40 -1.94 -15.61
C LEU A 63 -9.90 -1.65 -15.53
N VAL A 64 -10.37 -1.08 -14.41
CA VAL A 64 -11.79 -0.83 -14.19
C VAL A 64 -12.17 0.58 -14.63
N VAL A 65 -11.41 1.60 -14.19
CA VAL A 65 -11.77 3.00 -14.46
C VAL A 65 -11.43 3.37 -15.89
N GLU A 66 -10.17 3.20 -16.31
CA GLU A 66 -9.72 3.59 -17.66
C GLU A 66 -10.19 2.61 -18.74
N LYS A 67 -10.04 1.30 -18.50
CA LYS A 67 -10.35 0.26 -19.51
C LYS A 67 -11.77 -0.32 -19.42
N GLY A 68 -12.54 0.05 -18.40
CA GLY A 68 -13.95 -0.34 -18.28
C GLY A 68 -14.20 -1.84 -18.05
N LEU A 69 -13.21 -2.60 -17.56
CA LEU A 69 -13.41 -4.03 -17.28
C LEU A 69 -14.33 -4.24 -16.07
N PRO A 70 -15.12 -5.33 -16.03
CA PRO A 70 -15.99 -5.63 -14.89
C PRO A 70 -15.20 -5.77 -13.59
N LEU A 71 -15.64 -5.07 -12.54
CA LEU A 71 -14.98 -5.09 -11.22
C LEU A 71 -14.83 -6.52 -10.68
N GLU A 72 -15.84 -7.38 -10.81
CA GLU A 72 -15.78 -8.76 -10.32
C GLU A 72 -14.70 -9.60 -11.02
N PHE A 73 -14.47 -9.34 -12.32
CA PHE A 73 -13.40 -9.99 -13.08
C PHE A 73 -12.03 -9.54 -12.56
N VAL A 74 -11.83 -8.23 -12.40
CA VAL A 74 -10.57 -7.68 -11.88
C VAL A 74 -10.32 -8.14 -10.44
N ASP A 75 -11.36 -8.21 -9.61
CA ASP A 75 -11.26 -8.74 -8.24
C ASP A 75 -10.86 -10.21 -8.19
N LYS A 76 -11.38 -11.03 -9.11
CA LYS A 76 -10.96 -12.43 -9.24
C LYS A 76 -9.50 -12.51 -9.68
N LEU A 77 -9.10 -11.73 -10.70
CA LEU A 77 -7.72 -11.64 -11.17
C LEU A 77 -6.75 -11.26 -10.03
N LEU A 78 -7.09 -10.26 -9.22
CA LEU A 78 -6.29 -9.83 -8.06
C LEU A 78 -6.23 -10.88 -6.94
N LYS A 79 -7.28 -11.69 -6.75
CA LYS A 79 -7.28 -12.81 -5.80
C LYS A 79 -6.38 -13.95 -6.27
N ASP A 80 -6.44 -14.27 -7.56
CA ASP A 80 -5.64 -15.34 -8.18
C ASP A 80 -4.15 -14.96 -8.21
N ALA A 81 -3.85 -13.67 -8.42
CA ALA A 81 -2.50 -13.11 -8.25
C ALA A 81 -2.15 -12.98 -6.75
N ASN A 82 -1.78 -14.09 -6.13
CA ASN A 82 -1.44 -14.12 -4.71
C ASN A 82 -0.11 -13.38 -4.42
N GLY A 83 -0.21 -12.28 -3.67
CA GLY A 83 0.92 -11.50 -3.16
C GLY A 83 1.47 -10.44 -4.13
N ILE A 84 2.20 -9.48 -3.57
CA ILE A 84 2.71 -8.31 -4.31
C ILE A 84 3.57 -8.65 -5.54
N THR A 85 4.36 -9.73 -5.51
CA THR A 85 5.18 -10.13 -6.68
C THR A 85 4.31 -10.45 -7.88
N ARG A 86 3.28 -11.30 -7.71
CA ARG A 86 2.40 -11.71 -8.81
C ARG A 86 1.54 -10.55 -9.30
N LYS A 87 1.08 -9.69 -8.39
CA LYS A 87 0.30 -8.50 -8.76
C LYS A 87 1.14 -7.46 -9.50
N TYR A 88 2.31 -7.12 -8.95
CA TYR A 88 3.15 -6.08 -9.53
C TYR A 88 3.78 -6.52 -10.86
N GLN A 89 4.50 -7.65 -10.85
CA GLN A 89 5.22 -8.10 -12.04
C GLN A 89 4.32 -8.85 -13.04
N GLY A 90 3.26 -9.52 -12.57
CA GLY A 90 2.41 -10.36 -13.41
C GLY A 90 1.17 -9.67 -13.94
N ILE A 91 0.78 -8.51 -13.37
CA ILE A 91 -0.37 -7.74 -13.85
C ILE A 91 0.03 -6.29 -14.08
N PHE A 92 0.47 -5.59 -13.03
CA PHE A 92 0.63 -4.15 -13.09
C PHE A 92 1.71 -3.68 -14.09
N LEU A 93 2.91 -4.27 -14.10
CA LEU A 93 3.92 -3.94 -15.11
C LEU A 93 3.45 -4.29 -16.53
N PRO A 94 2.92 -5.50 -16.81
CA PRO A 94 2.40 -5.82 -18.14
C PRO A 94 1.33 -4.87 -18.67
N ILE A 95 0.38 -4.44 -17.83
CA ILE A 95 -0.68 -3.51 -18.29
C ILE A 95 -0.15 -2.11 -18.57
N MET A 96 0.98 -1.75 -17.96
CA MET A 96 1.62 -0.45 -18.13
C MET A 96 2.63 -0.43 -19.29
N LEU A 97 2.85 -1.53 -20.02
CA LEU A 97 3.94 -1.68 -21.00
C LEU A 97 3.98 -0.60 -22.09
N GLU A 98 2.82 -0.07 -22.49
CA GLU A 98 2.69 0.93 -23.54
C GLU A 98 2.71 2.38 -23.01
N TYR A 99 2.78 2.57 -21.69
CA TYR A 99 2.80 3.87 -21.03
C TYR A 99 4.22 4.35 -20.74
N GLU A 100 4.43 5.67 -20.74
CA GLU A 100 5.75 6.28 -20.47
C GLU A 100 6.26 5.95 -19.06
N GLU A 101 5.34 5.79 -18.10
CA GLU A 101 5.63 5.49 -16.70
C GLU A 101 6.15 4.06 -16.48
N HIS A 102 6.09 3.17 -17.48
CA HIS A 102 6.50 1.76 -17.36
C HIS A 102 7.91 1.61 -16.79
N ASP A 103 8.87 2.38 -17.29
CA ASP A 103 10.27 2.29 -16.88
C ASP A 103 10.48 2.81 -15.45
N GLU A 104 9.72 3.83 -15.05
CA GLU A 104 9.69 4.29 -13.67
C GLU A 104 9.15 3.18 -12.75
N LEU A 105 8.02 2.58 -13.11
CA LEU A 105 7.40 1.49 -12.35
C LEU A 105 8.31 0.26 -12.25
N LYS A 106 9.03 -0.08 -13.32
CA LYS A 106 10.04 -1.13 -13.32
C LYS A 106 11.20 -0.79 -12.38
N THR A 107 11.60 0.48 -12.35
CA THR A 107 12.62 0.97 -11.41
C THR A 107 12.14 0.87 -9.97
N LEU A 108 10.91 1.29 -9.66
CA LEU A 108 10.32 1.17 -8.31
C LEU A 108 10.32 -0.27 -7.80
N TRP A 109 10.01 -1.24 -8.67
CA TRP A 109 10.10 -2.66 -8.33
C TRP A 109 11.51 -3.05 -7.86
N ASN A 110 12.51 -2.77 -8.70
CA ASN A 110 13.90 -3.21 -8.47
C ASN A 110 14.55 -2.49 -7.29
N SER A 111 14.21 -1.23 -7.06
CA SER A 111 14.87 -0.38 -6.08
C SER A 111 14.22 -0.41 -4.69
N HIS A 112 12.89 -0.52 -4.62
CA HIS A 112 12.12 -0.34 -3.38
C HIS A 112 11.24 -1.55 -3.05
N ILE A 113 10.29 -1.90 -3.92
CA ILE A 113 9.22 -2.87 -3.61
C ILE A 113 9.78 -4.25 -3.32
N LYS A 114 10.73 -4.72 -4.15
CA LYS A 114 11.37 -6.02 -3.96
C LYS A 114 12.02 -6.14 -2.58
N LYS A 115 12.73 -5.09 -2.13
CA LYS A 115 13.41 -5.07 -0.81
C LYS A 115 12.42 -5.13 0.34
N VAL A 116 11.30 -4.40 0.25
CA VAL A 116 10.23 -4.44 1.25
C VAL A 116 9.67 -5.86 1.36
N ASN A 117 9.39 -6.49 0.22
CA ASN A 117 8.85 -7.84 0.15
C ASN A 117 9.83 -8.91 0.68
N GLU A 118 11.11 -8.83 0.29
CA GLU A 118 12.16 -9.74 0.77
C GLU A 118 12.30 -9.67 2.30
N ARG A 119 12.29 -8.46 2.88
CA ARG A 119 12.35 -8.29 4.35
C ARG A 119 11.10 -8.82 5.04
N ARG A 120 9.91 -8.55 4.49
CA ARG A 120 8.65 -9.14 4.98
C ARG A 120 8.71 -10.67 4.99
N ASN A 121 9.30 -11.29 3.97
CA ASN A 121 9.40 -12.75 3.89
C ASN A 121 10.33 -13.31 4.97
N ARG A 122 11.46 -12.65 5.24
CA ARG A 122 12.36 -13.05 6.34
C ARG A 122 11.69 -13.03 7.70
N ILE A 123 10.84 -12.04 7.96
CA ILE A 123 10.06 -11.96 9.21
C ILE A 123 8.96 -13.03 9.23
N ALA A 124 8.11 -13.06 8.20
CA ALA A 124 6.91 -13.90 8.18
C ALA A 124 7.20 -15.40 8.10
N HIS A 125 8.29 -15.79 7.41
CA HIS A 125 8.64 -17.18 7.17
C HIS A 125 9.94 -17.62 7.86
N GLY A 126 10.89 -16.69 8.06
CA GLY A 126 12.16 -16.96 8.73
C GLY A 126 12.13 -16.72 10.25
N GLY A 127 11.07 -16.10 10.79
CA GLY A 127 10.98 -15.77 12.22
C GLY A 127 11.94 -14.67 12.66
N GLU A 128 12.50 -13.90 11.72
CA GLU A 128 13.43 -12.81 12.04
C GLU A 128 12.72 -11.64 12.75
N PHE A 129 13.46 -10.99 13.66
CA PHE A 129 13.05 -9.73 14.26
C PHE A 129 13.63 -8.54 13.51
N ASP A 130 12.88 -7.44 13.50
CA ASP A 130 13.31 -6.20 12.88
C ASP A 130 13.76 -5.16 13.91
N ASN A 131 14.46 -4.12 13.46
CA ASN A 131 14.97 -3.05 14.31
C ASN A 131 14.62 -1.67 13.78
N LYS A 132 14.66 -0.67 14.65
CA LYS A 132 14.25 0.72 14.35
C LYS A 132 14.88 1.28 13.08
N LYS A 133 16.21 1.18 12.95
CA LYS A 133 16.95 1.78 11.83
C LYS A 133 16.49 1.18 10.51
N ALA A 134 16.48 -0.15 10.46
CA ALA A 134 16.16 -0.85 9.23
C ALA A 134 14.68 -0.75 8.84
N VAL A 135 13.76 -0.72 9.82
CA VAL A 135 12.35 -0.43 9.55
C VAL A 135 12.17 1.01 9.07
N LYS A 136 12.87 2.00 9.64
CA LYS A 136 12.78 3.38 9.16
C LYS A 136 13.17 3.51 7.70
N GLU A 137 14.30 2.93 7.30
CA GLU A 137 14.74 2.88 5.90
C GLU A 137 13.69 2.18 5.01
N LEU A 138 13.14 1.05 5.48
CA LEU A 138 12.08 0.34 4.76
C LEU A 138 10.81 1.17 4.59
N LEU A 139 10.41 1.91 5.62
CA LEU A 139 9.24 2.78 5.55
C LEU A 139 9.47 3.96 4.62
N GLN A 140 10.67 4.51 4.55
CA GLN A 140 11.01 5.54 3.56
C GLN A 140 10.87 5.00 2.14
N MET A 141 11.36 3.77 1.91
CA MET A 141 11.21 3.10 0.62
C MET A 141 9.73 2.86 0.26
N ALA A 142 8.93 2.37 1.22
CA ALA A 142 7.51 2.15 1.00
C ALA A 142 6.76 3.46 0.77
N HIS A 143 7.05 4.50 1.55
CA HIS A 143 6.46 5.84 1.43
C HIS A 143 6.71 6.43 0.04
N HIS A 144 7.96 6.36 -0.44
CA HIS A 144 8.30 6.80 -1.79
C HIS A 144 7.46 6.11 -2.86
N VAL A 145 7.30 4.78 -2.79
CA VAL A 145 6.46 4.03 -3.74
C VAL A 145 4.99 4.50 -3.67
N LEU A 146 4.44 4.71 -2.47
CA LEU A 146 3.08 5.21 -2.33
C LEU A 146 2.91 6.57 -3.00
N GLU A 147 3.84 7.50 -2.77
CA GLU A 147 3.82 8.84 -3.37
C GLU A 147 3.94 8.81 -4.89
N ARG A 148 4.81 7.96 -5.44
CA ARG A 148 4.96 7.86 -6.90
C ARG A 148 3.71 7.29 -7.56
N ILE A 149 3.10 6.24 -6.99
CA ILE A 149 1.89 5.64 -7.57
C ILE A 149 0.70 6.62 -7.54
N VAL A 150 0.49 7.38 -6.46
CA VAL A 150 -0.61 8.37 -6.46
C VAL A 150 -0.42 9.49 -7.46
N VAL A 151 0.83 9.91 -7.69
CA VAL A 151 1.13 10.91 -8.72
C VAL A 151 0.82 10.39 -10.12
N ILE A 152 1.21 9.15 -10.43
CA ILE A 152 0.94 8.50 -11.74
C ILE A 152 -0.56 8.43 -12.01
N PHE A 153 -1.36 8.06 -11.01
CA PHE A 153 -2.81 7.91 -11.15
C PHE A 153 -3.62 9.16 -10.79
N GLY A 154 -2.98 10.33 -10.66
CA GLY A 154 -3.67 11.60 -10.41
C GLY A 154 -4.47 11.67 -9.09
N SER A 155 -4.14 10.81 -8.12
CA SER A 155 -4.82 10.75 -6.83
C SER A 155 -4.43 11.93 -5.94
N THR A 156 -5.41 12.45 -5.19
CA THR A 156 -5.19 13.53 -4.20
C THR A 156 -4.80 12.99 -2.81
N GLN A 157 -4.73 11.67 -2.64
CA GLN A 157 -4.41 11.05 -1.37
C GLN A 157 -2.94 11.32 -0.99
N THR A 158 -2.73 11.84 0.22
CA THR A 158 -1.39 12.08 0.76
C THR A 158 -1.02 11.07 1.83
N PHE A 159 0.28 10.78 1.96
CA PHE A 159 0.81 9.85 2.94
C PHE A 159 1.83 10.56 3.84
N ARG A 160 1.64 10.47 5.15
CA ARG A 160 2.58 11.02 6.12
C ARG A 160 3.95 10.34 5.98
N ALA A 161 5.03 11.10 5.91
CA ALA A 161 6.38 10.55 5.93
C ALA A 161 6.66 9.79 7.26
N PRO A 162 7.49 8.74 7.24
CA PRO A 162 7.94 8.08 8.46
C PRO A 162 8.88 8.98 9.28
N GLY A 163 8.66 9.03 10.59
CA GLY A 163 9.44 9.82 11.56
C GLY A 163 10.83 9.25 11.88
#